data_AF-A0A8J7JR25-F1
#
_entry.id   AF-A0A8J7JR25-F1
#
_cell.length_a   1.000
_cell.length_b   1.000
_cell.length_c   1.000
_cell.angle_alpha   90.00
_cell.angle_beta   90.00
_cell.angle_gamma   90.00
#
_symmetry.space_group_name_H-M   'P 1'
#
loop_
_entity.id
_entity.type
_entity.pdbx_description
1 polymer ?
#
loop_
_entity_poly.entity_id
_entity_poly.type
_entity_poly.pdbx_seq_one_letter_code
_entity_poly.pdbx_strand_id
1 'polypeptide(L)'
;MPTGGTIDMQLTNNTNTAVYYQARGEDATTERRMLMGGESVVLRDLPVPVTLNAERMDNGFLELTPMSSQAGVVEVSLDEDATPLDSNEGVLRVQEDGQIFLN
;
A
#
# COMPACT_ATOMS: atom_id res chain seq x y z
N MET A 1 4.62 5.87 13.35
CA MET A 1 5.40 5.01 14.25
C MET A 1 4.60 3.74 14.55
N PRO A 2 5.18 2.54 14.42
CA PRO A 2 4.52 1.28 14.74
C PRO A 2 4.13 1.21 16.22
N THR A 3 3.03 0.53 16.53
CA THR A 3 2.59 0.30 17.91
C THR A 3 2.73 -1.17 18.21
N GLY A 4 3.65 -1.54 19.11
CA GLY A 4 3.88 -2.96 19.43
C GLY A 4 4.49 -3.78 18.28
N GLY A 5 5.19 -3.15 17.34
CA GLY A 5 5.79 -3.82 16.18
C GLY A 5 4.83 -4.11 15.04
N THR A 6 3.61 -3.57 15.09
CA THR A 6 2.62 -3.66 14.01
C THR A 6 2.14 -2.29 13.57
N ILE A 7 1.56 -2.25 12.37
CA ILE A 7 0.83 -1.11 11.83
C ILE A 7 -0.51 -1.57 11.24
N ASP A 8 -1.47 -0.65 11.23
CA ASP A 8 -2.61 -0.73 10.34
C ASP A 8 -2.33 0.06 9.07
N MET A 9 -2.77 -0.45 7.93
CA MET A 9 -2.62 0.20 6.63
C MET A 9 -3.99 0.39 5.99
N GLN A 10 -4.39 1.64 5.76
CA GLN A 10 -5.59 1.97 5.04
C GLN A 10 -5.25 2.27 3.58
N LEU A 11 -5.74 1.42 2.69
CA LEU A 11 -5.60 1.59 1.24
C LEU A 11 -6.85 2.26 0.70
N THR A 12 -6.70 3.26 -0.15
CA THR A 12 -7.80 3.87 -0.91
C THR A 12 -7.46 3.85 -2.39
N ASN A 13 -8.28 3.19 -3.20
CA ASN A 13 -8.12 3.14 -4.64
C ASN A 13 -8.88 4.31 -5.29
N ASN A 14 -8.19 5.36 -5.70
CA ASN A 14 -8.79 6.48 -6.42
C ASN A 14 -8.75 6.30 -7.95
N THR A 15 -8.19 5.20 -8.44
CA THR A 15 -8.16 4.92 -9.88
C THR A 15 -9.55 4.56 -10.40
N ASN A 16 -9.73 4.64 -11.71
CA ASN A 16 -10.98 4.22 -12.36
C ASN A 16 -11.03 2.71 -12.66
N THR A 17 -10.09 1.94 -12.12
CA THR A 17 -9.96 0.50 -12.35
C THR A 17 -9.72 -0.25 -11.04
N ALA A 18 -9.82 -1.58 -11.09
CA ALA A 18 -9.47 -2.39 -9.94
C ALA A 18 -7.95 -2.50 -9.80
N VAL A 19 -7.49 -2.53 -8.55
CA VAL A 19 -6.08 -2.73 -8.20
C VAL A 19 -5.95 -4.05 -7.46
N TYR A 20 -5.01 -4.88 -7.89
CA TYR A 20 -4.55 -5.99 -7.08
C TYR A 20 -3.55 -5.50 -6.06
N TYR A 21 -3.69 -5.94 -4.81
CA TYR A 21 -2.77 -5.58 -3.75
C TYR A 21 -2.40 -6.79 -2.88
N GLN A 22 -1.22 -6.72 -2.28
CA GLN A 22 -0.73 -7.71 -1.33
C GLN A 22 0.28 -7.08 -0.36
N ALA A 23 0.10 -7.28 0.94
CA ALA A 23 1.10 -6.99 1.95
C ALA A 23 1.93 -8.25 2.28
N ARG A 24 3.26 -8.12 2.26
CA ARG A 24 4.26 -9.15 2.58
C ARG A 24 5.23 -8.62 3.64
N GLY A 25 5.17 -9.16 4.84
CA GLY A 25 6.19 -9.00 5.87
C GLY A 25 7.10 -10.23 5.94
N GLU A 26 8.05 -10.18 6.87
CA GLU A 26 8.97 -11.30 7.11
C GLU A 26 8.24 -12.54 7.66
N ASP A 27 7.34 -12.34 8.63
CA ASP A 27 6.64 -13.42 9.33
C ASP A 27 5.20 -13.63 8.88
N ALA A 28 4.63 -12.70 8.10
CA ALA A 28 3.24 -12.78 7.65
C ALA A 28 3.06 -12.25 6.23
N THR A 29 2.32 -12.98 5.41
CA THR A 29 1.94 -12.56 4.07
C THR A 29 0.42 -12.67 3.92
N THR A 30 -0.18 -11.59 3.45
CA THR A 30 -1.60 -11.56 3.09
C THR A 30 -1.83 -12.24 1.75
N GLU A 31 -3.02 -12.77 1.51
CA GLU A 31 -3.41 -13.22 0.17
C GLU A 31 -3.51 -12.02 -0.80
N ARG A 32 -3.23 -12.25 -2.08
CA ARG A 32 -3.45 -11.24 -3.13
C ARG A 32 -4.96 -10.97 -3.22
N ARG A 33 -5.37 -9.72 -3.06
CA ARG A 33 -6.77 -9.29 -3.07
C ARG A 33 -6.98 -8.20 -4.12
N MET A 34 -8.23 -7.97 -4.46
CA MET A 34 -8.66 -6.93 -5.39
C MET A 34 -9.36 -5.83 -4.61
N LEU A 35 -9.07 -4.57 -4.95
CA LEU A 35 -9.74 -3.38 -4.46
C LEU A 35 -10.33 -2.64 -5.65
N MET A 36 -11.66 -2.48 -5.69
CA MET A 36 -12.30 -1.80 -6.83
C MET A 36 -11.98 -0.30 -6.82
N GLY A 37 -12.09 0.34 -7.98
CA GLY A 37 -11.96 1.80 -8.08
C GLY A 37 -12.98 2.52 -7.19
N GLY A 38 -12.52 3.51 -6.44
CA GLY A 38 -13.28 4.24 -5.43
C GLY A 38 -13.45 3.54 -4.08
N GLU A 39 -12.93 2.33 -3.89
CA GLU A 39 -13.04 1.61 -2.62
C GLU A 39 -11.85 1.85 -1.69
N SER A 40 -12.09 1.65 -0.40
CA SER A 40 -11.05 1.64 0.63
C SER A 40 -11.11 0.35 1.45
N VAL A 41 -9.95 -0.09 1.93
CA VAL A 41 -9.83 -1.24 2.83
C VAL A 41 -8.77 -0.98 3.90
N VAL A 42 -8.97 -1.56 5.08
CA VAL A 42 -7.98 -1.51 6.17
C VAL A 42 -7.38 -2.90 6.36
N LEU A 43 -6.07 -2.97 6.23
CA LEU A 43 -5.26 -4.13 6.61
C LEU A 43 -4.77 -3.90 8.04
N ARG A 44 -5.16 -4.79 8.96
CA ARG A 44 -4.87 -4.62 10.39
C ARG A 44 -3.70 -5.48 10.82
N ASP A 45 -3.03 -5.02 11.86
CA ASP A 45 -2.00 -5.77 12.60
C ASP A 45 -0.88 -6.30 11.68
N LEU A 46 -0.47 -5.51 10.68
CA LEU A 46 0.61 -5.87 9.78
C LEU A 46 1.95 -5.78 10.53
N PRO A 47 2.74 -6.86 10.64
CA PRO A 47 4.03 -6.84 11.31
C PRO A 47 5.03 -6.02 10.49
N VAL A 48 5.78 -5.12 11.15
CA VAL A 48 6.90 -4.42 10.49
C VAL A 48 8.20 -5.23 10.63
N PRO A 49 9.08 -5.25 9.61
CA PRO A 49 8.95 -4.55 8.34
C PRO A 49 7.93 -5.23 7.39
N VAL A 50 7.19 -4.42 6.63
CA VAL A 50 6.19 -4.88 5.67
C VAL A 50 6.33 -4.17 4.33
N THR A 51 6.13 -4.91 3.23
CA THR A 51 6.07 -4.38 1.87
C THR A 51 4.67 -4.56 1.30
N LEU A 52 4.07 -3.47 0.83
CA LEU A 52 2.86 -3.45 0.03
C LEU A 52 3.26 -3.46 -1.45
N ASN A 53 2.73 -4.41 -2.19
CA ASN A 53 2.75 -4.43 -3.65
C ASN A 53 1.34 -4.14 -4.16
N ALA A 54 1.23 -3.27 -5.15
CA ALA A 54 -0.01 -2.94 -5.82
C ALA A 54 0.18 -2.85 -7.34
N GLU A 55 -0.78 -3.35 -8.10
CA GLU A 55 -0.75 -3.39 -9.57
C GLU A 55 -2.16 -3.15 -10.10
N ARG A 56 -2.31 -2.20 -11.03
CA ARG A 56 -3.60 -1.99 -11.70
C ARG A 56 -3.91 -3.13 -12.65
N MET A 57 -5.17 -3.56 -12.68
CA MET A 57 -5.61 -4.67 -13.54
C MET A 57 -5.54 -4.39 -15.04
N ASP A 58 -5.50 -3.11 -15.43
CA ASP A 58 -5.38 -2.68 -16.82
C ASP A 58 -3.92 -2.44 -17.25
N ASN A 59 -2.95 -2.81 -16.42
CA ASN A 59 -1.53 -2.52 -16.59
C ASN A 59 -1.19 -1.02 -16.73
N GLY A 60 -2.10 -0.13 -16.32
CA GLY A 60 -1.81 1.30 -16.21
C GLY A 60 -0.80 1.60 -15.10
N PHE A 61 -0.20 2.77 -15.15
CA PHE A 61 0.71 3.23 -14.10
C PHE A 61 -0.06 3.61 -12.84
N LEU A 62 0.58 3.38 -11.69
CA LEU A 62 -0.01 3.48 -10.37
C LEU A 62 0.95 4.25 -9.45
N GLU A 63 0.50 5.39 -8.94
CA GLU A 63 1.23 6.16 -7.94
C GLU A 63 0.74 5.77 -6.54
N LEU A 64 1.67 5.48 -5.62
CA LEU A 64 1.38 5.22 -4.21
C LEU A 64 1.77 6.45 -3.38
N THR A 65 0.78 7.12 -2.80
CA THR A 65 1.01 8.29 -1.93
C THR A 65 0.73 7.92 -0.47
N PRO A 66 1.76 7.76 0.38
CA PRO A 66 1.57 7.56 1.81
C PRO A 66 1.20 8.87 2.49
N MET A 67 0.13 8.84 3.28
CA MET A 67 -0.30 9.90 4.18
C MET A 67 -0.17 9.41 5.63
N SER A 68 0.57 10.15 6.45
CA SER A 68 0.68 9.85 7.88
C SER A 68 -0.47 10.53 8.62
N SER A 69 -1.47 9.76 9.03
CA SER A 69 -2.64 10.30 9.71
C SER A 69 -2.60 10.14 11.22
N GLN A 70 -1.92 9.11 11.76
CA GLN A 70 -1.83 8.83 13.20
C GLN A 70 -0.71 7.84 13.57
N ALA A 71 -0.35 7.77 14.86
CA ALA A 71 0.55 6.72 15.35
C ALA A 71 -0.08 5.34 15.15
N GLY A 72 0.66 4.40 14.58
CA GLY A 72 0.18 3.04 14.28
C GLY A 72 -0.63 2.89 12.99
N VAL A 73 -0.96 3.97 12.27
CA VAL A 73 -1.76 3.90 11.03
C VAL A 73 -1.02 4.56 9.87
N VAL A 74 -0.96 3.87 8.74
CA VAL A 74 -0.46 4.40 7.47
C VAL A 74 -1.61 4.45 6.48
N GLU A 75 -2.01 5.64 6.06
CA GLU A 75 -2.94 5.80 4.95
C GLU A 75 -2.15 5.80 3.64
N VAL A 76 -2.67 5.13 2.61
CA VAL A 76 -2.04 5.05 1.30
C VAL A 76 -3.11 5.30 0.25
N SER A 77 -2.89 6.33 -0.55
CA SER A 77 -3.67 6.62 -1.74
C SER A 77 -3.07 5.91 -2.94
N LEU A 78 -3.92 5.30 -3.76
CA LEU A 78 -3.54 4.66 -5.02
C LEU A 78 -4.18 5.48 -6.16
N ASP A 79 -3.34 6.18 -6.91
CA ASP A 79 -3.77 7.13 -7.93
C ASP A 79 -3.25 6.75 -9.33
N GLU A 80 -3.93 7.23 -10.37
CA GLU A 80 -3.48 7.00 -11.74
C GLU A 80 -2.27 7.90 -12.02
N ASP A 81 -1.12 7.31 -12.33
CA ASP A 81 0.07 8.10 -12.68
C ASP A 81 0.03 8.46 -14.18
N ALA A 82 -0.10 9.76 -14.46
CA ALA A 82 -0.12 10.28 -15.83
C ALA A 82 1.28 10.62 -16.37
N THR A 83 2.32 10.59 -15.52
CA THR A 83 3.71 10.94 -15.85
C THR A 83 4.69 9.98 -15.17
N PRO A 84 4.64 8.68 -15.49
CA PRO A 84 5.41 7.68 -14.79
C PRO A 84 6.92 7.92 -14.92
N LEU A 85 7.60 7.85 -13.79
CA LEU A 85 9.07 7.95 -13.71
C LEU A 85 9.72 6.56 -13.57
N ASP A 86 8.91 5.53 -13.42
CA ASP A 86 9.22 4.18 -12.94
C ASP A 86 8.24 3.13 -13.51
N SER A 87 8.18 1.96 -12.87
CA SER A 87 7.37 0.81 -13.33
C SER A 87 5.87 1.04 -13.14
N ASN A 88 5.04 0.23 -13.81
CA ASN A 88 3.58 0.24 -13.59
C ASN A 88 3.15 -0.42 -12.27
N GLU A 89 4.09 -0.95 -11.50
CA GLU A 89 3.86 -1.54 -10.18
C GLU A 89 4.17 -0.52 -9.08
N GLY A 90 3.27 -0.40 -8.12
CA GLY A 90 3.48 0.39 -6.92
C GLY A 90 4.06 -0.44 -5.78
N VAL A 91 5.22 -0.04 -5.27
CA VAL A 91 5.85 -0.70 -4.12
C VAL A 91 6.07 0.28 -2.97
N LEU A 92 5.43 0.01 -1.83
CA LEU A 92 5.61 0.77 -0.60
C LEU A 92 6.17 -0.14 0.48
N ARG A 93 7.27 0.25 1.11
CA ARG A 93 7.88 -0.49 2.21
C ARG A 93 7.88 0.32 3.49
N VAL A 94 7.40 -0.29 4.57
CA VAL A 94 7.49 0.24 5.93
C VAL A 94 8.55 -0.53 6.71
N GLN A 95 9.51 0.18 7.28
CA GLN A 95 10.58 -0.40 8.12
C GLN A 95 10.12 -0.54 9.59
N GLU A 96 10.94 -1.25 10.39
CA GLU A 96 10.71 -1.45 11.82
C GLU A 96 10.56 -0.14 12.62
N ASP A 97 11.27 0.91 12.21
CA ASP A 97 11.22 2.23 12.85
C ASP A 97 10.08 3.11 12.32
N GLY A 98 9.27 2.59 11.39
CA GLY A 98 8.17 3.30 10.75
C GLY A 98 8.55 4.20 9.59
N GLN A 99 9.82 4.20 9.14
CA GLN A 99 10.19 4.88 7.91
C GLN A 99 9.49 4.22 6.71
N ILE A 100 9.02 5.05 5.78
CA ILE A 100 8.30 4.62 4.57
C ILE A 100 9.18 4.92 3.35
N PHE A 101 9.32 3.92 2.49
CA PHE A 101 10.05 3.99 1.22
C PHE A 101 9.12 3.63 0.07
N LEU A 102 9.18 4.43 -1.00
CA LEU A 102 8.53 4.15 -2.28
C LEU A 102 9.63 3.71 -3.27
N ASN A 103 9.37 2.66 -4.07
CA ASN A 103 10.29 2.17 -5.10
C ASN A 103 9.58 1.98 -6.44
#